data_AF-A0A6N2N2T9-F1
#
_entry.id   AF-A0A6N2N2T9-F1
#
_cell.length_a   1.000
_cell.length_b   1.000
_cell.length_c   1.000
_cell.angle_alpha   90.00
_cell.angle_beta   90.00
_cell.angle_gamma   90.00
#
_symmetry.space_group_name_H-M   'P 1'
#
loop_
_entity.id
_entity.type
_entity.pdbx_description
1 polymer ?
#
loop_
_entity_poly.entity_id
_entity_poly.type
_entity_poly.pdbx_seq_one_letter_code
_entity_poly.pdbx_strand_id
1 'polypeptide(L)'
;MFIFISLYLLPPLHLFLHVTATEDYLLPYSPTDLILLNCGASSNLSSPDGRSWDGDSQSKFAASNPPEASSVFNSSTQQVPYMTARIFHSKFTYTFPLLPGPKFVRLYFYPAAYSNLDISKSYFSLSANNYKLLNNFSASLTVSAITPPVDYFTKEFIITVWDNQKFELTFSPSPSSFAFINGIEIVSMPDSFYARGNDNPPTYVGFDSFFYLDNTTALETVYRLNVGGKISTA
;
A
#
# COMPACT_ATOMS: atom_id res chain seq x y z
N MET A 1 -50.38 -72.77 -29.93
CA MET A 1 -49.96 -71.54 -30.64
C MET A 1 -49.48 -70.57 -29.58
N PHE A 2 -48.17 -70.53 -29.31
CA PHE A 2 -47.59 -69.70 -28.25
C PHE A 2 -47.16 -68.36 -28.85
N ILE A 3 -47.71 -67.26 -28.31
CA ILE A 3 -47.40 -65.90 -28.71
C ILE A 3 -46.21 -65.44 -27.85
N PHE A 4 -45.08 -65.17 -28.49
CA PHE A 4 -43.95 -64.50 -27.83
C PHE A 4 -44.12 -62.99 -27.97
N ILE A 5 -44.23 -62.29 -26.85
CA ILE A 5 -44.20 -60.83 -26.79
C ILE A 5 -42.74 -60.42 -26.54
N SER A 6 -42.07 -59.88 -27.53
CA SER A 6 -40.75 -59.26 -27.36
C SER A 6 -40.90 -57.89 -26.73
N LEU A 7 -40.43 -57.73 -25.50
CA LEU A 7 -40.37 -56.45 -24.79
C LEU A 7 -39.05 -55.75 -25.15
N TYR A 8 -39.11 -54.63 -25.86
CA TYR A 8 -37.92 -53.79 -26.12
C TYR A 8 -37.73 -52.80 -24.96
N LEU A 9 -36.73 -53.03 -24.12
CA LEU A 9 -36.27 -52.09 -23.11
C LEU A 9 -35.39 -51.01 -23.78
N LEU A 10 -35.90 -49.78 -23.85
CA LEU A 10 -35.10 -48.61 -24.21
C LEU A 10 -34.10 -48.32 -23.07
N PRO A 11 -32.79 -48.13 -23.35
CA PRO A 11 -31.83 -47.78 -22.32
C PRO A 11 -32.11 -46.36 -21.79
N PRO A 12 -31.91 -46.09 -20.49
CA PRO A 12 -32.11 -44.76 -19.94
C PRO A 12 -31.12 -43.78 -20.57
N LEU A 13 -31.64 -42.72 -21.18
CA LEU A 13 -30.88 -41.59 -21.68
C LEU A 13 -30.29 -40.84 -20.48
N HIS A 14 -29.07 -41.19 -20.07
CA HIS A 14 -28.33 -40.43 -19.06
C HIS A 14 -27.91 -39.09 -19.68
N LEU A 15 -28.72 -38.06 -19.43
CA LEU A 15 -28.38 -36.67 -19.72
C LEU A 15 -27.24 -36.26 -18.77
N PHE A 16 -25.99 -36.44 -19.20
CA PHE A 16 -24.84 -35.89 -18.49
C PHE A 16 -24.89 -34.36 -18.65
N LEU A 17 -25.46 -33.67 -17.66
CA LEU A 17 -25.21 -32.25 -17.48
C LEU A 17 -23.73 -32.07 -17.14
N HIS A 18 -22.92 -31.77 -18.15
CA HIS A 18 -21.62 -31.18 -17.92
C HIS A 18 -21.85 -29.75 -17.44
N VAL A 19 -21.89 -29.58 -16.12
CA VAL A 19 -21.68 -28.27 -15.50
C VAL A 19 -20.20 -27.96 -15.71
N THR A 20 -19.88 -27.30 -16.81
CA THR A 20 -18.61 -26.58 -16.91
C THR A 20 -18.72 -25.41 -15.95
N ALA A 21 -18.18 -25.56 -14.75
CA ALA A 21 -17.85 -24.41 -13.92
C ALA A 21 -16.82 -23.60 -14.72
N THR A 22 -17.29 -22.56 -15.40
CA THR A 22 -16.40 -21.49 -15.83
C THR A 22 -15.96 -20.81 -14.54
N GLU A 23 -14.77 -21.15 -14.05
CA GLU A 23 -14.02 -20.22 -13.22
C GLU A 23 -13.90 -18.96 -14.07
N ASP A 24 -14.71 -17.95 -13.78
CA ASP A 24 -14.45 -16.60 -14.25
C ASP A 24 -13.10 -16.20 -13.63
N TYR A 25 -12.02 -16.50 -14.34
CA TYR A 25 -10.70 -15.96 -14.04
C TYR A 25 -10.81 -14.45 -14.24
N LEU A 26 -11.26 -13.74 -13.19
CA LEU A 26 -11.08 -12.30 -13.10
C LEU A 26 -9.58 -12.07 -13.22
N LEU A 27 -9.17 -11.42 -14.31
CA LEU A 27 -7.78 -11.02 -14.48
C LEU A 27 -7.36 -10.20 -13.26
N PRO A 28 -6.17 -10.44 -12.70
CA PRO A 28 -5.67 -9.62 -11.62
C PRO A 28 -5.66 -8.15 -12.06
N TYR A 29 -6.12 -7.28 -11.17
CA TYR A 29 -6.19 -5.86 -11.46
C TYR A 29 -4.80 -5.31 -11.83
N SER A 30 -4.73 -4.63 -12.97
CA SER A 30 -3.53 -3.91 -13.39
C SER A 30 -3.69 -2.42 -13.05
N PRO A 31 -2.92 -1.88 -12.11
CA PRO A 31 -3.02 -0.48 -11.73
C PRO A 31 -2.56 0.44 -12.86
N THR A 32 -3.25 1.56 -13.05
CA THR A 32 -2.86 2.58 -14.03
C THR A 32 -1.62 3.37 -13.61
N ASP A 33 -1.41 3.51 -12.30
CA ASP A 33 -0.20 4.05 -11.71
C ASP A 33 0.39 3.01 -10.75
N LEU A 34 1.66 2.67 -10.94
CA LEU A 34 2.43 1.82 -10.04
C LEU A 34 3.81 2.43 -9.86
N ILE A 35 4.06 2.98 -8.67
CA ILE A 35 5.34 3.56 -8.28
C ILE A 35 5.84 2.78 -7.08
N LEU A 36 7.04 2.22 -7.19
CA LEU A 36 7.76 1.55 -6.11
C LEU A 36 9.11 2.22 -5.99
N LEU A 37 9.27 3.10 -5.00
CA LEU A 37 10.46 3.90 -4.81
C LEU A 37 11.25 3.39 -3.61
N ASN A 38 12.49 2.95 -3.85
CA ASN A 38 13.44 2.53 -2.83
C ASN A 38 14.31 3.74 -2.42
N CYS A 39 13.97 4.34 -1.29
CA CYS A 39 14.53 5.61 -0.85
C CYS A 39 15.94 5.44 -0.28
N GLY A 40 16.86 6.28 -0.74
CA GLY A 40 18.29 6.21 -0.44
C GLY A 40 19.08 5.25 -1.34
N ALA A 41 18.41 4.47 -2.19
CA ALA A 41 19.10 3.54 -3.10
C ALA A 41 19.65 4.26 -4.34
N SER A 42 20.85 3.83 -4.76
CA SER A 42 21.52 4.36 -5.95
C SER A 42 21.07 3.71 -7.26
N SER A 43 20.39 2.56 -7.19
CA SER A 43 19.98 1.76 -8.33
C SER A 43 18.70 1.00 -8.02
N ASN A 44 18.08 0.45 -9.06
CA ASN A 44 16.90 -0.38 -8.94
C ASN A 44 17.25 -1.72 -8.29
N LEU A 45 16.37 -2.22 -7.42
CA LEU A 45 16.53 -3.50 -6.73
C LEU A 45 15.19 -4.23 -6.68
N SER A 46 15.24 -5.56 -6.70
CA SER A 46 14.05 -6.39 -6.55
C SER A 46 13.81 -6.76 -5.09
N SER A 47 12.56 -6.68 -4.63
CA SER A 47 12.14 -7.24 -3.35
C SER A 47 11.97 -8.77 -3.45
N PRO A 48 11.94 -9.49 -2.31
CA PRO A 48 11.81 -10.96 -2.28
C PRO A 48 10.54 -11.51 -2.95
N ASP A 49 9.50 -10.69 -3.07
CA ASP A 49 8.27 -11.00 -3.81
C ASP A 49 8.39 -10.80 -5.34
N GLY A 50 9.59 -10.43 -5.83
CA GLY A 50 9.89 -10.23 -7.25
C GLY A 50 9.56 -8.85 -7.79
N ARG A 51 9.00 -7.92 -7.00
CA ARG A 51 8.69 -6.57 -7.47
C ARG A 51 9.96 -5.73 -7.65
N SER A 52 10.05 -4.96 -8.73
CA SER A 52 11.17 -4.05 -8.99
C SER A 52 10.91 -2.69 -8.34
N TRP A 53 11.85 -2.22 -7.53
CA TRP A 53 11.81 -0.91 -6.89
C TRP A 53 12.87 0.01 -7.49
N ASP A 54 12.47 1.22 -7.86
CA ASP A 54 13.33 2.24 -8.44
C ASP A 54 14.16 2.94 -7.35
N GLY A 55 15.47 3.06 -7.55
CA GLY A 55 16.32 3.86 -6.66
C GLY A 55 16.04 5.35 -6.83
N ASP A 56 16.08 6.13 -5.74
CA ASP A 56 15.67 7.53 -5.78
C ASP A 56 16.82 8.56 -5.83
N SER A 57 18.07 8.11 -5.98
CA SER A 57 19.27 8.96 -6.11
C SER A 57 19.21 9.95 -7.29
N GLN A 58 18.56 9.55 -8.39
CA GLN A 58 18.30 10.37 -9.58
C GLN A 58 16.79 10.40 -9.90
N SER A 59 15.96 10.35 -8.87
CA SER A 59 14.51 10.28 -9.06
C SER A 59 13.99 11.52 -9.77
N LYS A 60 13.18 11.31 -10.82
CA LYS A 60 12.35 12.36 -11.42
C LYS A 60 11.26 12.91 -10.49
N PHE A 61 11.04 12.26 -9.34
CA PHE A 61 10.06 12.67 -8.34
C PHE A 61 10.64 13.63 -7.29
N ALA A 62 11.96 13.86 -7.30
CA ALA A 62 12.67 14.75 -6.38
C ALA A 62 13.20 16.00 -7.12
N ALA A 63 13.32 17.12 -6.40
CA ALA A 63 14.02 18.29 -6.92
C ALA A 63 15.54 18.02 -7.08
N SER A 64 16.19 18.76 -7.98
CA SER A 64 17.64 18.71 -8.18
C SER A 64 18.36 19.00 -6.84
N ASN A 65 19.27 18.10 -6.43
CA ASN A 65 19.92 17.99 -5.11
C ASN A 65 19.07 17.26 -4.07
N PRO A 66 18.92 15.94 -4.20
CA PRO A 66 18.17 15.16 -3.22
C PRO A 66 18.91 15.16 -1.86
N PRO A 67 18.17 15.17 -0.73
CA PRO A 67 18.67 15.11 0.64
C PRO A 67 19.63 13.95 0.93
N GLU A 68 20.29 13.91 2.08
CA GLU A 68 21.26 12.85 2.40
C GLU A 68 20.64 11.44 2.27
N ALA A 69 21.37 10.53 1.62
CA ALA A 69 21.02 9.12 1.52
C ALA A 69 21.89 8.32 2.49
N SER A 70 21.29 7.34 3.17
CA SER A 70 22.00 6.47 4.09
C SER A 70 21.56 5.01 3.91
N SER A 71 22.46 4.10 4.26
CA SER A 71 22.22 2.66 4.19
C SER A 71 22.45 2.04 5.56
N VAL A 72 21.68 1.00 5.86
CA VAL A 72 21.87 0.20 7.07
C VAL A 72 22.33 -1.18 6.64
N PHE A 73 23.53 -1.55 7.06
CA PHE A 73 24.02 -2.92 6.99
C PHE A 73 23.68 -3.62 8.31
N ASN A 74 22.48 -4.17 8.41
CA ASN A 74 22.12 -5.08 9.50
C ASN A 74 21.67 -6.43 8.91
N SER A 75 22.20 -7.53 9.46
CA SER A 75 22.02 -8.89 8.95
C SER A 75 20.59 -9.43 9.03
N SER A 76 19.74 -8.88 9.91
CA SER A 76 18.38 -9.38 10.14
C SER A 76 17.32 -8.84 9.17
N THR A 77 17.59 -7.73 8.48
CA THR A 77 16.58 -7.01 7.66
C THR A 77 17.12 -6.64 6.27
N GLN A 78 17.70 -7.61 5.58
CA GLN A 78 18.18 -7.45 4.19
C GLN A 78 17.03 -7.61 3.18
N GLN A 79 16.02 -6.74 3.27
CA GLN A 79 14.88 -6.76 2.35
C GLN A 79 14.59 -5.37 1.81
N VAL A 80 14.45 -5.26 0.47
CA VAL A 80 13.95 -4.05 -0.21
C VAL A 80 12.50 -3.79 0.23
N PRO A 81 12.13 -2.55 0.63
CA PRO A 81 12.90 -1.30 0.55
C PRO A 81 13.61 -0.89 1.86
N TYR A 82 13.70 -1.74 2.88
CA TYR A 82 14.16 -1.36 4.23
C TYR A 82 15.68 -1.20 4.38
N MET A 83 16.49 -1.65 3.41
CA MET A 83 17.97 -1.62 3.52
C MET A 83 18.56 -0.20 3.41
N THR A 84 17.84 0.72 2.78
CA THR A 84 18.27 2.11 2.59
C THR A 84 17.22 3.05 3.13
N ALA A 85 17.62 4.29 3.44
CA ALA A 85 16.71 5.36 3.76
C ALA A 85 17.20 6.68 3.16
N ARG A 86 16.25 7.54 2.82
CA ARG A 86 16.53 8.97 2.61
C ARG A 86 16.27 9.73 3.90
N ILE A 87 17.18 10.64 4.24
CA ILE A 87 17.14 11.45 5.46
C ILE A 87 16.88 12.90 5.08
N PHE A 88 16.00 13.55 5.83
CA PHE A 88 15.63 14.95 5.64
C PHE A 88 15.94 15.75 6.90
N HIS A 89 16.89 16.68 6.80
CA HIS A 89 17.20 17.66 7.88
C HIS A 89 16.38 18.95 7.77
N SER A 90 15.69 19.14 6.65
CA SER A 90 14.80 20.25 6.38
C SER A 90 13.56 19.74 5.65
N LYS A 91 12.58 20.62 5.46
CA LYS A 91 11.37 20.29 4.71
C LYS A 91 11.73 19.81 3.30
N PHE A 92 11.22 18.66 2.91
CA PHE A 92 11.43 18.07 1.59
C PHE A 92 10.12 17.56 0.99
N THR A 93 9.95 17.71 -0.32
CA THR A 93 8.74 17.27 -1.04
C THR A 93 9.12 16.39 -2.22
N TYR A 94 8.50 15.21 -2.29
CA TYR A 94 8.41 14.45 -3.54
C TYR A 94 7.16 14.87 -4.31
N THR A 95 7.25 14.90 -5.63
CA THR A 95 6.14 15.22 -6.51
C THR A 95 5.95 14.11 -7.55
N PHE A 96 4.76 13.52 -7.56
CA PHE A 96 4.42 12.39 -8.43
C PHE A 96 3.40 12.82 -9.50
N PRO A 97 3.68 12.61 -10.80
CA PRO A 97 2.71 12.79 -11.86
C PRO A 97 1.81 11.55 -11.93
N LEU A 98 0.67 11.58 -11.25
CA LEU A 98 -0.29 10.48 -11.19
C LEU A 98 -1.55 10.80 -12.00
N LEU A 99 -2.24 9.76 -12.46
CA LEU A 99 -3.60 9.96 -13.00
C LEU A 99 -4.60 10.28 -11.87
N PRO A 100 -5.72 10.95 -12.17
CA PRO A 100 -6.76 11.23 -11.19
C PRO A 100 -7.36 9.95 -10.57
N GLY A 101 -7.99 10.09 -9.41
CA GLY A 101 -8.68 9.00 -8.69
C GLY A 101 -7.94 8.52 -7.43
N PRO A 102 -8.55 7.56 -6.70
CA PRO A 102 -8.01 7.06 -5.44
C PRO A 102 -6.70 6.29 -5.63
N LYS A 103 -5.78 6.48 -4.69
CA LYS A 103 -4.47 5.84 -4.64
C LYS A 103 -4.26 5.17 -3.29
N PHE A 104 -3.75 3.95 -3.28
CA PHE A 104 -3.04 3.43 -2.12
C PHE A 104 -1.68 4.12 -2.03
N VAL A 105 -1.37 4.66 -0.87
CA VAL A 105 -0.09 5.30 -0.57
C VAL A 105 0.51 4.57 0.63
N ARG A 106 1.55 3.77 0.38
CA ARG A 106 2.23 2.95 1.37
C ARG A 106 3.60 3.54 1.67
N LEU A 107 3.88 3.71 2.96
CA LEU A 107 5.10 4.31 3.47
C LEU A 107 5.82 3.31 4.34
N TYR A 108 7.06 3.02 3.98
CA TYR A 108 7.87 1.97 4.57
C TYR A 108 8.87 2.57 5.53
N PHE A 109 8.85 2.12 6.78
CA PHE A 109 9.71 2.61 7.86
C PHE A 109 10.45 1.46 8.53
N TYR A 110 11.77 1.60 8.61
CA TYR A 110 12.65 0.79 9.43
C TYR A 110 13.47 1.74 10.33
N PRO A 111 13.13 1.90 11.62
CA PRO A 111 13.86 2.79 12.52
C PRO A 111 15.20 2.18 12.95
N ALA A 112 16.18 2.19 12.06
CA ALA A 112 17.55 1.76 12.34
C ALA A 112 18.53 2.96 12.48
N ALA A 113 19.78 2.67 12.85
CA ALA A 113 20.83 3.68 12.96
C ALA A 113 21.40 4.03 11.58
N TYR A 114 21.00 5.18 11.03
CA TYR A 114 21.46 5.69 9.73
C TYR A 114 22.54 6.77 9.90
N SER A 115 23.69 6.68 9.22
CA SER A 115 24.74 7.73 9.24
C SER A 115 25.18 8.20 10.64
N ASN A 116 25.21 7.30 11.65
CA ASN A 116 25.45 7.63 13.07
C ASN A 116 24.39 8.57 13.71
N LEU A 117 23.23 8.76 13.07
CA LEU A 117 22.10 9.46 13.66
C LEU A 117 21.42 8.57 14.70
N ASP A 118 21.10 9.19 15.82
CA ASP A 118 20.27 8.58 16.85
C ASP A 118 18.81 8.56 16.38
N ILE A 119 18.34 7.38 15.98
CA ILE A 119 16.99 7.20 15.44
C ILE A 119 15.88 7.58 16.42
N SER A 120 16.17 7.57 17.73
CA SER A 120 15.22 8.01 18.76
C SER A 120 14.91 9.51 18.70
N LYS A 121 15.78 10.30 18.05
CA LYS A 121 15.61 11.73 17.82
C LYS A 121 14.83 12.05 16.54
N SER A 122 14.41 11.05 15.77
CA SER A 122 13.59 11.26 14.58
C SER A 122 12.12 11.51 14.95
N TYR A 123 11.73 12.77 14.85
CA TYR A 123 10.36 13.27 14.96
C TYR A 123 10.04 14.17 13.76
N PHE A 124 8.93 13.88 13.09
CA PHE A 124 8.53 14.65 11.91
C PHE A 124 7.02 14.60 11.65
N SER A 125 6.56 15.53 10.83
CA SER A 125 5.23 15.48 10.21
C SER A 125 5.36 15.06 8.76
N LEU A 126 4.32 14.41 8.24
CA LEU A 126 4.19 14.05 6.83
C LEU A 126 2.81 14.48 6.34
N SER A 127 2.79 15.17 5.21
CA SER A 127 1.54 15.52 4.52
C SER A 127 1.54 14.99 3.09
N ALA A 128 0.35 14.62 2.63
CA ALA A 128 0.04 14.35 1.23
C ALA A 128 -0.93 15.44 0.76
N ASN A 129 -0.46 16.36 -0.09
CA ASN A 129 -1.18 17.57 -0.44
C ASN A 129 -1.71 18.29 0.82
N ASN A 130 -3.03 18.43 0.96
CA ASN A 130 -3.71 19.07 2.09
C ASN A 130 -3.97 18.13 3.29
N TYR A 131 -3.68 16.83 3.17
CA TYR A 131 -3.88 15.86 4.25
C TYR A 131 -2.64 15.72 5.11
N LYS A 132 -2.76 15.96 6.41
CA LYS A 132 -1.69 15.68 7.37
C LYS A 132 -1.76 14.21 7.80
N LEU A 133 -0.94 13.37 7.18
CA LEU A 133 -0.93 11.92 7.41
C LEU A 133 -0.29 11.55 8.74
N LEU A 134 0.81 12.24 9.10
CA LEU A 134 1.56 12.02 10.33
C LEU A 134 1.90 13.36 10.98
N ASN A 135 1.87 13.39 12.31
CA ASN A 135 2.20 14.57 13.10
C ASN A 135 3.06 14.18 14.30
N ASN A 136 4.20 14.85 14.47
CA ASN A 136 5.15 14.55 15.55
C ASN A 136 5.44 13.03 15.67
N PHE A 137 5.57 12.37 14.52
CA PHE A 137 5.65 10.93 14.43
C PHE A 137 7.06 10.44 14.70
N SER A 138 7.16 9.35 15.47
CA SER A 138 8.39 8.61 15.71
C SER A 138 8.19 7.15 15.28
N ALA A 139 8.92 6.73 14.26
CA ALA A 139 8.93 5.34 13.81
C ALA A 139 9.51 4.41 14.89
N SER A 140 10.51 4.87 15.65
CA SER A 140 11.13 4.11 16.74
C SER A 140 10.14 3.79 17.85
N LEU A 141 9.38 4.79 18.32
CA LEU A 141 8.32 4.57 19.31
C LEU A 141 7.22 3.67 18.76
N THR A 142 6.82 3.88 17.50
CA THR A 142 5.78 3.07 16.84
C THR A 142 6.16 1.59 16.82
N VAL A 143 7.36 1.25 16.34
CA VAL A 143 7.87 -0.13 16.31
C VAL A 143 7.89 -0.75 17.71
N SER A 144 8.39 -0.02 18.71
CA SER A 144 8.47 -0.54 20.09
C SER A 144 7.11 -0.85 20.73
N ALA A 145 6.04 -0.25 20.23
CA ALA A 145 4.68 -0.46 20.72
C ALA A 145 3.94 -1.60 19.99
N ILE A 146 4.43 -2.07 18.84
CA ILE A 146 3.79 -3.14 18.06
C ILE A 146 4.02 -4.49 18.76
N THR A 147 2.95 -5.27 18.88
CA THR A 147 2.97 -6.62 19.46
C THR A 147 2.38 -7.62 18.46
N PRO A 148 3.09 -8.72 18.12
CA PRO A 148 4.47 -9.07 18.54
C PRO A 148 5.52 -8.08 17.99
N PRO A 149 6.73 -8.02 18.57
CA PRO A 149 7.78 -7.12 18.10
C PRO A 149 8.08 -7.32 16.62
N VAL A 150 8.22 -6.21 15.90
CA VAL A 150 8.63 -6.16 14.49
C VAL A 150 9.81 -5.21 14.36
N ASP A 151 10.68 -5.41 13.38
CA ASP A 151 11.79 -4.48 13.16
C ASP A 151 11.38 -3.29 12.30
N TYR A 152 10.42 -3.49 11.40
CA TYR A 152 9.95 -2.53 10.41
C TYR A 152 8.43 -2.61 10.25
N PHE A 153 7.84 -1.59 9.64
CA PHE A 153 6.41 -1.55 9.38
C PHE A 153 6.06 -0.67 8.18
N THR A 154 4.81 -0.81 7.74
CA THR A 154 4.24 -0.03 6.65
C THR A 154 3.02 0.71 7.17
N LYS A 155 2.88 1.99 6.83
CA LYS A 155 1.59 2.70 6.95
C LYS A 155 0.96 2.83 5.58
N GLU A 156 -0.30 2.46 5.46
CA GLU A 156 -1.06 2.53 4.21
C GLU A 156 -2.19 3.55 4.35
N PHE A 157 -2.29 4.43 3.37
CA PHE A 157 -3.34 5.44 3.27
C PHE A 157 -4.08 5.30 1.95
N ILE A 158 -5.33 5.72 1.92
CA ILE A 158 -6.11 5.90 0.69
C ILE A 158 -6.34 7.40 0.49
N ILE A 159 -5.86 7.93 -0.63
CA ILE A 159 -5.91 9.36 -0.93
C ILE A 159 -6.39 9.57 -2.37
N THR A 160 -7.34 10.47 -2.55
CA THR A 160 -7.82 10.84 -3.89
C THR A 160 -6.95 11.92 -4.50
N VAL A 161 -6.46 11.66 -5.71
CA VAL A 161 -5.80 12.66 -6.56
C VAL A 161 -6.85 13.29 -7.48
N TRP A 162 -6.95 14.62 -7.48
CA TRP A 162 -7.91 15.34 -8.31
C TRP A 162 -7.39 15.56 -9.74
N ASP A 163 -8.29 15.88 -10.66
CA ASP A 163 -7.93 16.25 -12.03
C ASP A 163 -6.91 17.40 -12.06
N ASN A 164 -5.86 17.23 -12.85
CA ASN A 164 -4.73 18.17 -12.98
C ASN A 164 -3.97 18.47 -11.68
N GLN A 165 -4.17 17.69 -10.61
CA GLN A 165 -3.43 17.83 -9.36
C GLN A 165 -2.15 17.00 -9.40
N LYS A 166 -1.01 17.62 -9.06
CA LYS A 166 0.21 16.87 -8.75
C LYS A 166 0.08 16.27 -7.34
N PHE A 167 0.52 15.03 -7.17
CA PHE A 167 0.55 14.42 -5.84
C PHE A 167 1.86 14.73 -5.13
N GLU A 168 1.80 15.46 -4.03
CA GLU A 168 2.95 15.94 -3.27
C GLU A 168 3.01 15.28 -1.91
N LEU A 169 4.12 14.58 -1.62
CA LEU A 169 4.44 14.03 -0.31
C LEU A 169 5.52 14.88 0.35
N THR A 170 5.16 15.57 1.44
CA THR A 170 6.01 16.55 2.11
C THR A 170 6.41 16.07 3.51
N PHE A 171 7.70 15.83 3.69
CA PHE A 171 8.33 15.48 4.96
C PHE A 171 8.80 16.77 5.65
N SER A 172 8.42 16.96 6.90
CA SER A 172 8.74 18.15 7.70
C SER A 172 9.30 17.74 9.06
N PRO A 173 10.63 17.70 9.22
CA PRO A 173 11.27 17.43 10.51
C PRO A 173 10.84 18.44 11.58
N SER A 174 10.71 17.98 12.83
CA SER A 174 10.60 18.87 13.99
C SER A 174 11.90 19.69 14.20
N PRO A 175 11.87 20.78 14.97
CA PRO A 175 13.10 21.52 15.30
C PRO A 175 14.17 20.60 15.91
N SER A 176 15.42 20.72 15.44
CA SER A 176 16.56 19.91 15.90
C SER A 176 16.36 18.39 15.75
N SER A 177 15.51 17.97 14.81
CA SER A 177 15.18 16.59 14.47
C SER A 177 15.50 16.31 12.99
N PHE A 178 15.23 15.09 12.55
CA PHE A 178 15.26 14.69 11.14
C PHE A 178 14.08 13.78 10.82
N ALA A 179 13.67 13.77 9.55
CA ALA A 179 12.73 12.81 9.01
C ALA A 179 13.47 11.76 8.18
N PHE A 180 12.86 10.60 7.99
CA PHE A 180 13.39 9.59 7.08
C PHE A 180 12.27 8.77 6.46
N ILE A 181 12.60 8.09 5.36
CA ILE A 181 11.72 7.13 4.69
C ILE A 181 12.57 6.06 4.00
N ASN A 182 12.15 4.81 4.07
CA ASN A 182 12.84 3.69 3.41
C ASN A 182 12.25 3.39 2.04
N GLY A 183 10.94 3.45 1.91
CA GLY A 183 10.27 3.23 0.65
C GLY A 183 8.92 3.94 0.55
N ILE A 184 8.56 4.29 -0.66
CA ILE A 184 7.27 4.88 -1.01
C ILE A 184 6.66 4.02 -2.11
N GLU A 185 5.45 3.53 -1.88
CA GLU A 185 4.67 2.83 -2.88
C GLU A 185 3.37 3.58 -3.12
N ILE A 186 3.06 3.81 -4.40
CA ILE A 186 1.81 4.44 -4.82
C ILE A 186 1.19 3.55 -5.89
N VAL A 187 -0.04 3.10 -5.62
CA VAL A 187 -0.77 2.20 -6.51
C VAL A 187 -2.15 2.78 -6.76
N SER A 188 -2.54 2.90 -8.03
CA SER A 188 -3.92 3.24 -8.37
C SER A 188 -4.88 2.21 -7.82
N MET A 189 -5.93 2.68 -7.14
CA MET A 189 -6.94 1.81 -6.56
C MET A 189 -8.01 1.51 -7.61
N PRO A 190 -8.51 0.27 -7.71
CA PRO A 190 -9.66 -0.04 -8.53
C PRO A 190 -10.87 0.83 -8.16
N ASP A 191 -11.71 1.13 -9.15
CA ASP A 191 -13.01 1.70 -8.87
C ASP A 191 -13.86 0.73 -8.05
N SER A 192 -14.71 1.29 -7.17
CA SER A 192 -15.61 0.53 -6.31
C SER A 192 -14.94 -0.49 -5.36
N PHE A 193 -13.64 -0.35 -5.07
CA PHE A 193 -12.94 -1.22 -4.11
C PHE A 193 -13.52 -1.16 -2.68
N TYR A 194 -14.12 -0.03 -2.30
CA TYR A 194 -14.91 0.11 -1.08
C TYR A 194 -16.21 0.87 -1.37
N ALA A 195 -17.20 0.72 -0.48
CA ALA A 195 -18.45 1.46 -0.54
C ALA A 195 -18.16 2.97 -0.43
N ARG A 196 -18.11 3.65 -1.57
CA ARG A 196 -18.10 5.12 -1.60
C ARG A 196 -19.44 5.56 -1.05
N GLY A 197 -19.44 6.44 -0.04
CA GLY A 197 -20.65 6.79 0.72
C GLY A 197 -21.74 7.49 -0.09
N ASN A 198 -21.53 7.72 -1.39
CA ASN A 198 -22.49 8.38 -2.27
C ASN A 198 -23.62 7.44 -2.71
N ASP A 199 -23.34 6.15 -2.95
CA ASP A 199 -24.34 5.21 -3.48
C ASP A 199 -24.99 4.37 -2.38
N ASN A 200 -24.24 4.05 -1.31
CA ASN A 200 -24.74 3.31 -0.16
C ASN A 200 -23.96 3.70 1.12
N PRO A 201 -24.27 4.87 1.73
CA PRO A 201 -23.54 5.35 2.89
C PRO A 201 -23.69 4.40 4.09
N PRO A 202 -22.61 4.07 4.80
CA PRO A 202 -22.70 3.38 6.08
C PRO A 202 -23.46 4.24 7.11
N THR A 203 -24.12 3.60 8.06
CA THR A 203 -24.75 4.27 9.20
C THR A 203 -23.80 4.33 10.38
N TYR A 204 -23.94 5.38 11.19
CA TYR A 204 -23.27 5.43 12.49
C TYR A 204 -23.80 4.33 13.41
N VAL A 205 -22.90 3.66 14.13
CA VAL A 205 -23.30 2.64 15.11
C VAL A 205 -24.13 3.28 16.21
N GLY A 206 -25.38 2.82 16.37
CA GLY A 206 -26.29 3.32 17.40
C GLY A 206 -27.04 4.60 17.03
N PHE A 207 -26.96 5.08 15.78
CA PHE A 207 -27.69 6.25 15.30
C PHE A 207 -28.31 5.99 13.93
N ASP A 208 -29.50 6.55 13.70
CA ASP A 208 -30.16 6.55 12.38
C ASP A 208 -29.65 7.70 11.50
N SER A 209 -28.33 7.84 11.40
CA SER A 209 -27.67 8.85 10.57
C SER A 209 -26.57 8.23 9.71
N PHE A 210 -26.38 8.81 8.53
CA PHE A 210 -25.42 8.35 7.54
C PHE A 210 -24.05 8.98 7.73
N PHE A 211 -23.01 8.19 7.53
CA PHE A 211 -21.63 8.64 7.38
C PHE A 211 -21.28 8.68 5.89
N TYR A 212 -21.00 9.87 5.39
CA TYR A 212 -20.64 10.07 3.99
C TYR A 212 -19.14 10.03 3.83
N LEU A 213 -18.66 8.98 3.16
CA LEU A 213 -17.28 8.83 2.76
C LEU A 213 -17.14 9.27 1.30
N ASP A 214 -16.75 10.52 1.10
CA ASP A 214 -16.53 11.10 -0.22
C ASP A 214 -15.04 11.17 -0.60
N ASN A 215 -14.77 11.66 -1.81
CA ASN A 215 -13.42 11.79 -2.34
C ASN A 215 -12.54 12.82 -1.60
N THR A 216 -13.10 13.60 -0.67
CA THR A 216 -12.37 14.57 0.17
C THR A 216 -11.87 13.95 1.48
N THR A 217 -12.23 12.69 1.75
CA THR A 217 -11.80 11.97 2.96
C THR A 217 -10.61 11.08 2.65
N ALA A 218 -9.48 11.32 3.32
CA ALA A 218 -8.35 10.39 3.32
C ALA A 218 -8.53 9.33 4.41
N LEU A 219 -8.15 8.08 4.11
CA LEU A 219 -8.25 6.96 5.04
C LEU A 219 -6.87 6.44 5.41
N GLU A 220 -6.75 5.88 6.61
CA GLU A 220 -5.62 5.06 7.03
C GLU A 220 -6.07 3.62 7.24
N THR A 221 -5.39 2.67 6.60
CA THR A 221 -5.60 1.25 6.87
C THR A 221 -4.88 0.88 8.17
N VAL A 222 -5.64 0.61 9.23
CA VAL A 222 -5.09 0.21 10.54
C VAL A 222 -5.00 -1.32 10.67
N TYR A 223 -5.98 -2.05 10.11
CA TYR A 223 -6.01 -3.51 10.11
C TYR A 223 -6.48 -4.05 8.76
N ARG A 224 -5.89 -5.18 8.34
CA ARG A 224 -6.35 -6.01 7.22
C ARG A 224 -6.27 -7.46 7.67
N LEU A 225 -7.43 -8.11 7.76
CA LEU A 225 -7.56 -9.44 8.34
C LEU A 225 -8.14 -10.41 7.31
N ASN A 226 -7.52 -11.59 7.18
CA ASN A 226 -8.11 -12.72 6.48
C ASN A 226 -8.64 -13.72 7.52
N VAL A 227 -9.91 -13.58 7.91
CA VAL A 227 -10.49 -14.35 9.02
C VAL A 227 -10.61 -15.83 8.63
N GLY A 228 -9.89 -16.71 9.34
CA GLY A 228 -9.88 -18.15 9.10
C GLY A 228 -9.02 -18.59 7.91
N GLY A 229 -8.40 -17.66 7.19
CA GLY A 229 -7.52 -17.94 6.07
C GLY A 229 -6.03 -17.89 6.42
N LYS A 230 -5.18 -18.26 5.45
CA LYS A 230 -3.73 -18.07 5.56
C LYS A 230 -3.37 -16.61 5.29
N ILE A 231 -2.20 -16.19 5.77
CA ILE A 231 -1.61 -14.89 5.43
C ILE A 231 -1.44 -14.83 3.91
N SER A 232 -2.08 -13.86 3.28
CA SER A 232 -1.84 -13.50 1.88
C SER A 232 -0.81 -12.38 1.85
N THR A 233 0.35 -12.62 1.24
CA THR A 233 1.28 -11.55 0.86
C THR A 233 0.77 -10.93 -0.44
N ALA A 234 0.40 -9.65 -0.40
CA ALA A 234 0.02 -8.85 -1.56
C ALA A 234 1.24 -8.13 -2.14
#